data_AF-A0A3E0QUC6-F1
#
_entry.id   AF-A0A3E0QUC6-F1
#
_cell.length_a   1.000
_cell.length_b   1.000
_cell.length_c   1.000
_cell.angle_alpha   90.00
_cell.angle_beta   90.00
_cell.angle_gamma   90.00
#
_symmetry.space_group_name_H-M   'P 1'
#
loop_
_entity.id
_entity.type
_entity.pdbx_description
1 polymer ?
#
loop_
_entity_poly.entity_id
_entity_poly.type
_entity_poly.pdbx_seq_one_letter_code
_entity_poly.pdbx_strand_id
1 'polypeptide(L)'
;MYIRTISRKNKNGSVTRYVQLAHNVRNPVTGTPQAKVLYHFGRADELDMEGLKRLAASIHRFVGEPQAPSPSPSTSVTLLSSRSLGGVWLLDQLWKKLGIGEAITRRLADREYRMPVERAIFAMVANRALAPSSKLAMEDWVDREVAIPDLPAFDVQHGYRAMDFL
;
A
#
# COMPACT_ATOMS: atom_id res chain seq x y z
N MET A 1 3.06 -21.18 -24.32
CA MET A 1 2.11 -22.30 -24.10
C MET A 1 1.30 -21.97 -22.85
N TYR A 2 0.11 -22.54 -22.66
CA TYR A 2 -0.73 -22.23 -21.51
C TYR A 2 -1.62 -23.41 -21.13
N ILE A 3 -2.03 -23.48 -19.85
CA ILE A 3 -3.02 -24.44 -19.38
C ILE A 3 -4.42 -23.89 -19.66
N ARG A 4 -5.30 -24.73 -20.22
CA ARG A 4 -6.72 -24.40 -20.41
C ARG A 4 -7.60 -25.52 -19.90
N THR A 5 -8.84 -25.15 -19.58
CA THR A 5 -9.89 -26.10 -19.19
C THR A 5 -11.01 -26.07 -20.21
N ILE A 6 -11.44 -27.24 -20.66
CA ILE A 6 -12.63 -27.39 -21.52
C ILE A 6 -13.71 -28.17 -20.77
N SER A 7 -14.97 -27.86 -21.03
CA SER A 7 -16.11 -28.55 -20.40
C SER A 7 -16.87 -29.37 -21.45
N ARG A 8 -17.29 -30.59 -21.08
CA ARG A 8 -18.18 -31.45 -21.87
C ARG A 8 -19.42 -31.77 -21.06
N LYS A 9 -20.60 -31.52 -21.64
CA LYS A 9 -21.88 -31.95 -21.06
C LYS A 9 -22.15 -33.41 -21.44
N ASN A 10 -22.42 -34.25 -20.45
CA ASN A 10 -22.72 -35.67 -20.62
C ASN A 10 -24.23 -35.88 -20.86
N LYS A 11 -24.61 -37.06 -21.37
CA LYS A 11 -26.02 -37.41 -21.65
C LYS A 11 -26.91 -37.38 -20.40
N ASN A 12 -26.32 -37.64 -19.22
CA ASN A 12 -26.98 -37.58 -17.92
C ASN A 12 -27.04 -36.16 -17.31
N GLY A 13 -26.67 -35.12 -18.06
CA GLY A 13 -26.73 -33.73 -17.62
C GLY A 13 -25.50 -33.24 -16.83
N SER A 14 -24.59 -34.12 -16.41
CA SER A 14 -23.38 -33.72 -15.69
C SER A 14 -22.36 -33.02 -16.60
N VAL A 15 -21.49 -32.18 -16.01
CA VAL A 15 -20.44 -31.47 -16.74
C VAL A 15 -19.07 -31.99 -16.29
N THR A 16 -18.33 -32.60 -17.22
CA THR A 16 -16.95 -33.02 -16.98
C THR A 16 -15.99 -31.98 -17.53
N ARG A 17 -15.00 -31.58 -16.73
CA ARG A 17 -13.94 -30.65 -17.12
C ARG A 17 -12.65 -31.41 -17.43
N TYR A 18 -11.95 -30.99 -18.48
CA TYR A 18 -10.66 -31.55 -18.87
C TYR A 18 -9.59 -30.45 -18.91
N VAL A 19 -8.39 -30.79 -18.45
CA VAL A 19 -7.26 -29.87 -18.40
C VAL A 19 -6.28 -30.20 -19.54
N GLN A 20 -5.78 -29.19 -20.24
CA GLN A 20 -4.92 -29.34 -21.41
C GLN A 20 -3.80 -28.31 -21.43
N LEU A 21 -2.62 -28.72 -21.91
CA LEU A 21 -1.56 -27.80 -22.32
C LEU A 21 -1.76 -27.45 -23.79
N ALA A 22 -1.85 -26.15 -24.09
CA ALA A 22 -2.10 -25.65 -25.44
C ALA A 22 -1.09 -24.60 -25.87
N HIS A 23 -0.96 -24.43 -27.18
CA HIS A 23 -0.20 -23.36 -27.82
C HIS A 23 -1.00 -22.80 -28.99
N ASN A 24 -1.15 -21.48 -29.04
CA ASN A 24 -1.85 -20.83 -30.14
C ASN A 24 -0.91 -20.72 -31.33
N VAL A 25 -1.34 -21.25 -32.47
CA VAL A 25 -0.65 -21.16 -33.76
C VAL A 25 -1.56 -20.46 -34.75
N ARG A 26 -0.99 -19.73 -35.71
CA ARG A 26 -1.76 -19.06 -36.76
C ARG A 26 -2.05 -20.06 -37.88
N ASN A 27 -3.31 -20.21 -38.27
CA ASN A 27 -3.68 -21.08 -39.39
C ASN A 27 -3.10 -20.49 -40.69
N PRO A 28 -2.34 -21.25 -41.49
CA PRO A 28 -1.66 -20.74 -42.67
C PRO A 28 -2.62 -20.36 -43.81
N VAL A 29 -3.84 -20.91 -43.83
CA VAL A 29 -4.84 -20.64 -44.86
C VAL A 29 -5.80 -19.52 -44.43
N THR A 30 -6.38 -19.62 -43.23
CA THR A 30 -7.40 -18.67 -42.77
C THR A 30 -6.82 -17.47 -42.03
N GLY A 31 -5.54 -17.50 -41.65
CA GLY A 31 -4.88 -16.44 -40.90
C GLY A 31 -5.37 -16.27 -39.45
N THR A 32 -6.32 -17.10 -39.00
CA THR A 32 -6.91 -17.00 -37.66
C THR A 32 -6.08 -17.76 -36.61
N PRO A 33 -6.00 -17.28 -35.35
CA PRO A 33 -5.37 -18.01 -34.27
C PRO A 33 -6.16 -19.28 -33.93
N GLN A 34 -5.48 -20.44 -33.88
CA GLN A 34 -6.05 -21.71 -33.49
C GLN A 34 -5.23 -22.33 -32.34
N ALA A 35 -5.92 -22.84 -31.34
CA ALA A 35 -5.28 -23.50 -30.21
C ALA A 35 -4.89 -24.94 -30.57
N LYS A 36 -3.59 -25.19 -30.74
CA LYS A 36 -3.03 -26.53 -30.88
C LYS A 36 -2.85 -27.15 -29.50
N VAL A 37 -3.51 -28.29 -29.25
CA VAL A 37 -3.31 -29.05 -28.01
C VAL A 37 -1.99 -29.80 -28.10
N LEU A 38 -1.18 -29.68 -27.06
CA LEU A 38 0.14 -30.29 -26.95
C LEU A 38 0.12 -31.48 -26.00
N TYR A 39 -0.69 -31.40 -24.95
CA TYR A 39 -0.85 -32.48 -23.99
C TYR A 39 -2.23 -32.45 -23.32
N HIS A 40 -2.80 -33.63 -23.09
CA HIS A 40 -4.04 -33.81 -22.36
C HIS A 40 -3.72 -34.31 -20.96
N PHE A 41 -3.98 -33.49 -19.94
CA PHE A 41 -3.77 -33.90 -18.54
C PHE A 41 -4.87 -34.82 -18.02
N GLY A 42 -5.98 -34.95 -18.75
CA GLY A 42 -7.12 -35.76 -18.35
C GLY A 42 -8.23 -34.93 -17.71
N ARG A 43 -9.07 -35.59 -16.92
CA ARG A 43 -10.20 -34.95 -16.24
C ARG A 43 -9.70 -34.16 -15.03
N ALA A 44 -10.32 -33.00 -14.79
CA ALA A 44 -9.91 -32.11 -13.71
C ALA A 44 -10.13 -32.72 -12.31
N ASP A 45 -11.10 -33.61 -12.16
CA ASP A 45 -11.43 -34.31 -10.91
C ASP A 45 -10.50 -35.49 -10.61
N GLU A 46 -9.76 -35.99 -11.60
CA GLU A 46 -8.83 -37.12 -11.48
C GLU A 46 -7.36 -36.69 -11.60
N LEU A 47 -7.12 -35.37 -11.64
CA LEU A 47 -5.80 -34.82 -11.95
C LEU A 47 -4.86 -34.92 -10.74
N ASP A 48 -3.65 -35.45 -10.95
CA ASP A 48 -2.55 -35.39 -9.98
C ASP A 48 -2.06 -33.95 -9.84
N MET A 49 -2.64 -33.24 -8.88
CA MET A 49 -2.30 -31.85 -8.55
C MET A 49 -0.87 -31.72 -8.02
N GLU A 50 -0.33 -32.72 -7.32
CA GLU A 50 1.04 -32.70 -6.82
C GLU A 50 2.05 -32.87 -7.96
N GLY A 51 1.75 -33.75 -8.92
CA GLY A 51 2.48 -33.86 -10.19
C GLY A 51 2.52 -32.55 -10.96
N LEU A 52 1.39 -31.84 -11.07
CA LEU A 52 1.32 -30.55 -11.75
C LEU A 52 2.15 -29.46 -11.03
N LYS A 53 2.15 -29.43 -9.70
CA LYS A 53 3.01 -28.52 -8.91
C LYS A 53 4.49 -28.81 -9.14
N ARG A 54 4.90 -30.09 -9.20
CA ARG A 54 6.28 -30.48 -9.54
C ARG A 54 6.67 -30.02 -10.94
N LEU A 55 5.77 -30.14 -11.92
CA LEU A 55 6.00 -29.63 -13.27
C LEU A 55 6.20 -28.10 -13.26
N ALA A 56 5.34 -27.36 -12.56
CA ALA A 56 5.46 -25.92 -12.43
C ALA A 56 6.80 -25.50 -11.79
N ALA A 57 7.22 -26.17 -10.71
CA ALA A 57 8.52 -25.93 -10.09
C ALA A 57 9.69 -26.21 -11.04
N SER A 58 9.60 -27.28 -11.84
CA SER A 58 10.63 -27.58 -12.85
C SER A 58 10.69 -26.53 -13.96
N ILE A 59 9.56 -25.96 -14.39
CA ILE A 59 9.51 -24.88 -15.38
C ILE A 59 10.14 -23.61 -14.82
N HIS A 60 9.75 -23.21 -13.60
CA HIS A 60 10.33 -22.05 -12.90
C HIS A 60 11.85 -22.15 -12.79
N ARG A 61 12.34 -23.31 -12.33
CA ARG A 61 13.77 -23.61 -12.27
C ARG A 61 14.46 -23.52 -13.64
N PHE A 62 13.82 -23.98 -14.71
CA PHE A 62 14.38 -23.92 -16.06
C PHE A 62 14.47 -22.49 -16.61
N VAL A 63 13.48 -21.64 -16.29
CA VAL A 63 13.44 -20.24 -16.73
C VAL A 63 14.35 -19.33 -15.87
N GLY A 64 14.88 -19.83 -14.74
CA GLY A 64 15.70 -19.05 -13.82
C GLY A 64 14.89 -18.17 -12.86
N GLU A 65 13.59 -18.41 -12.76
CA GLU A 65 12.71 -17.74 -11.80
C GLU A 65 12.49 -18.67 -10.61
N PRO A 66 13.08 -18.41 -9.43
CA PRO A 66 12.80 -19.23 -8.26
C PRO A 66 11.30 -19.16 -7.93
N GLN A 67 10.70 -20.32 -7.68
CA GLN A 67 9.30 -20.40 -7.26
C GLN A 67 9.15 -19.56 -6.00
N ALA A 68 8.26 -18.55 -6.03
CA ALA A 68 7.97 -17.76 -4.84
C ALA A 68 7.58 -18.73 -3.71
N PRO A 69 8.12 -18.56 -2.50
CA PRO A 69 7.73 -19.41 -1.38
C PRO A 69 6.22 -19.37 -1.27
N SER A 70 5.60 -20.54 -1.09
CA SER A 70 4.20 -20.64 -0.70
C SER A 70 3.96 -19.64 0.43
N PRO A 71 2.94 -18.78 0.38
CA PRO A 71 2.67 -17.88 1.49
C PRO A 71 2.57 -18.76 2.74
N SER A 72 3.57 -18.66 3.62
CA SER A 72 3.48 -19.14 4.99
C SER A 72 2.15 -18.63 5.56
N PRO A 73 1.44 -19.38 6.42
CA PRO A 73 0.21 -18.89 7.05
C PRO A 73 0.53 -17.53 7.62
N SER A 74 0.06 -16.51 6.93
CA SER A 74 0.60 -15.17 7.08
C SER A 74 0.13 -14.72 8.44
N THR A 75 1.07 -14.31 9.30
CA THR A 75 0.72 -13.37 10.35
C THR A 75 0.07 -12.21 9.63
N SER A 76 -1.25 -12.09 9.75
CA SER A 76 -2.01 -11.05 9.08
C SER A 76 -1.53 -9.72 9.64
N VAL A 77 -0.68 -9.02 8.88
CA VAL A 77 -0.24 -7.68 9.25
C VAL A 77 -1.39 -6.74 8.88
N THR A 78 -2.08 -6.23 9.89
CA THR A 78 -3.09 -5.20 9.72
C THR A 78 -2.42 -3.83 9.84
N LEU A 79 -2.50 -3.02 8.80
CA LEU A 79 -2.08 -1.63 8.86
C LEU A 79 -3.03 -0.85 9.77
N LEU A 80 -2.54 -0.34 10.89
CA LEU A 80 -3.34 0.44 11.85
C LEU A 80 -3.43 1.92 11.46
N SER A 81 -2.32 2.51 11.03
CA SER A 81 -2.26 3.91 10.58
C SER A 81 -1.04 4.14 9.69
N SER A 82 -1.08 5.20 8.88
CA SER A 82 0.02 5.67 8.06
C SER A 82 -0.03 7.19 8.00
N ARG A 83 1.01 7.85 8.53
CA ARG A 83 1.11 9.32 8.60
C ARG A 83 2.34 9.80 7.87
N SER A 84 2.21 10.90 7.13
CA SER A 84 3.32 11.51 6.40
C SER A 84 4.28 12.21 7.36
N LEU A 85 5.58 11.89 7.30
CA LEU A 85 6.61 12.54 8.11
C LEU A 85 7.52 13.48 7.30
N GLY A 86 7.80 13.15 6.04
CA GLY A 86 8.89 13.77 5.27
C GLY A 86 8.83 15.30 5.20
N GLY A 87 7.69 15.85 4.78
CA GLY A 87 7.51 17.31 4.66
C GLY A 87 7.59 18.03 6.00
N VAL A 88 6.93 17.49 7.03
CA VAL A 88 6.95 18.09 8.38
C VAL A 88 8.35 18.03 8.98
N TRP A 89 9.05 16.91 8.85
CA TRP A 89 10.41 16.78 9.35
C TRP A 89 11.35 17.81 8.70
N LEU A 90 11.27 17.97 7.37
CA LEU A 90 12.07 18.97 6.67
C LEU A 90 11.80 20.38 7.19
N LEU A 91 10.53 20.75 7.33
CA LEU A 91 10.13 22.06 7.85
C LEU A 91 10.59 22.25 9.31
N ASP A 92 10.52 21.22 10.15
CA ASP A 92 10.98 21.28 11.54
C ASP A 92 12.51 21.48 11.62
N GLN A 93 13.28 20.82 10.76
CA GLN A 93 14.72 21.04 10.68
C GLN A 93 15.06 22.46 10.22
N LEU A 94 14.33 23.00 9.24
CA LEU A 94 14.49 24.39 8.81
C LEU A 94 14.11 25.38 9.92
N TRP A 95 13.01 25.12 10.60
CA TRP A 95 12.53 25.93 11.73
C TRP A 95 13.57 26.02 12.85
N LYS A 96 14.20 24.89 13.19
CA LYS A 96 15.31 24.81 14.15
C LYS A 96 16.57 25.51 13.63
N LYS A 97 16.97 25.23 12.39
CA LYS A 97 18.17 25.83 11.76
C LYS A 97 18.08 27.36 11.65
N LEU A 98 16.89 27.90 11.42
CA LEU A 98 16.64 29.34 11.37
C LEU A 98 16.50 29.97 12.76
N GLY A 99 16.53 29.18 13.84
CA GLY A 99 16.39 29.65 15.22
C GLY A 99 14.99 30.16 15.57
N ILE A 100 13.97 29.85 14.76
CA ILE A 100 12.61 30.36 14.96
C ILE A 100 12.00 29.77 16.24
N GLY A 101 12.14 28.44 16.42
CA GLY A 101 11.65 27.76 17.61
C GLY A 101 12.32 28.25 18.89
N GLU A 102 13.65 28.44 18.85
CA GLU A 102 14.38 29.01 19.99
C GLU A 102 13.95 30.44 20.31
N ALA A 103 13.74 31.28 19.29
CA ALA A 103 13.30 32.66 19.46
C ALA A 103 11.92 32.73 20.12
N ILE A 104 10.98 31.86 19.69
CA ILE A 104 9.65 31.76 20.28
C ILE A 104 9.74 31.25 21.72
N THR A 105 10.42 30.12 21.95
CA THR A 105 10.55 29.54 23.29
C THR A 105 11.21 30.50 24.28
N ARG A 106 12.21 31.29 23.86
CA ARG A 106 12.84 32.31 24.72
C ARG A 106 11.86 33.40 25.15
N ARG A 107 10.92 33.80 24.28
CA ARG A 107 9.87 34.77 24.60
C ARG A 107 8.74 34.18 25.45
N LEU A 108 8.59 32.87 25.44
CA LEU A 108 7.65 32.15 26.29
C LEU A 108 8.19 31.88 27.70
N ALA A 109 9.51 32.00 27.93
CA ALA A 109 10.16 31.61 29.18
C ALA A 109 9.60 32.32 30.43
N ASP A 110 9.13 33.56 30.30
CA ASP A 110 8.58 34.36 31.41
C ASP A 110 7.06 34.15 31.63
N ARG A 111 6.44 33.20 30.90
CA ARG A 111 4.99 32.99 30.91
C ARG A 111 4.65 31.52 31.17
N GLU A 112 3.79 31.28 32.15
CA GLU A 112 3.23 29.94 32.39
C GLU A 112 2.18 29.58 31.33
N TYR A 113 2.61 28.92 30.26
CA TYR A 113 1.70 28.28 29.33
C TYR A 113 1.52 26.81 29.69
N ARG A 114 0.26 26.35 29.75
CA ARG A 114 -0.09 24.93 29.96
C ARG A 114 0.03 24.05 28.70
N MET A 115 0.47 24.62 27.59
CA MET A 115 0.50 23.97 26.27
C MET A 115 1.78 24.33 25.50
N PRO A 116 2.26 23.46 24.59
CA PRO A 116 3.44 23.74 23.78
C PRO A 116 3.10 24.75 22.66
N VAL A 117 3.01 26.03 23.02
CA VAL A 117 2.65 27.16 22.12
C VAL A 117 3.50 27.16 20.86
N GLU A 118 4.81 26.99 21.03
CA GLU A 118 5.74 26.97 19.91
C GLU A 118 5.44 25.84 18.91
N ARG A 119 5.08 24.63 19.39
CA ARG A 119 4.66 23.51 18.53
C ARG A 119 3.33 23.77 17.85
N ALA A 120 2.39 24.43 18.51
CA ALA A 120 1.12 24.83 17.90
C ALA A 120 1.33 25.84 16.76
N ILE A 121 2.24 26.81 16.93
CA ILE A 121 2.63 27.75 15.87
C ILE A 121 3.28 26.98 14.71
N PHE A 122 4.25 26.12 15.02
CA PHE A 122 4.90 25.30 14.01
C PHE A 122 3.90 24.47 13.20
N ALA A 123 2.93 23.80 13.86
CA ALA A 123 1.89 23.03 13.19
C ALA A 123 1.05 23.88 12.23
N MET A 124 0.69 25.12 12.61
CA MET A 124 -0.02 26.05 11.72
C MET A 124 0.81 26.46 10.50
N VAL A 125 2.11 26.70 10.70
CA VAL A 125 3.03 27.03 9.60
C VAL A 125 3.24 25.83 8.67
N ALA A 126 3.43 24.64 9.23
CA ALA A 126 3.60 23.41 8.48
C ALA A 126 2.34 23.04 7.70
N ASN A 127 1.16 23.18 8.30
CA ASN A 127 -0.12 23.01 7.62
C ASN A 127 -0.23 23.95 6.42
N ARG A 128 0.10 25.23 6.61
CA ARG A 128 0.05 26.22 5.53
C ARG A 128 0.96 25.87 4.35
N ALA A 129 2.11 25.26 4.61
CA ALA A 129 3.09 24.90 3.58
C ALA A 129 2.75 23.57 2.87
N LEU A 130 2.18 22.60 3.57
CA LEU A 130 2.02 21.22 3.07
C LEU A 130 0.59 20.85 2.68
N ALA A 131 -0.40 21.35 3.41
CA ALA A 131 -1.81 20.98 3.26
C ALA A 131 -2.71 22.13 3.73
N PRO A 132 -2.69 23.28 3.03
CA PRO A 132 -3.36 24.49 3.50
C PRO A 132 -4.86 24.26 3.68
N SER A 133 -5.32 24.33 4.93
CA SER A 133 -6.72 24.09 5.28
C SER A 133 -7.20 25.08 6.36
N SER A 134 -8.47 24.98 6.75
CA SER A 134 -9.01 25.78 7.85
C SER A 134 -8.48 25.29 9.20
N LYS A 135 -8.49 26.15 10.23
CA LYS A 135 -8.00 25.79 11.59
C LYS A 135 -8.74 24.61 12.20
N LEU A 136 -10.03 24.45 11.87
CA LEU A 136 -10.84 23.29 12.26
C LEU A 136 -10.33 22.01 11.59
N ALA A 137 -9.99 22.07 10.31
CA ALA A 137 -9.46 20.92 9.57
C ALA A 137 -8.02 20.55 9.97
N MET A 138 -7.35 21.37 10.79
CA MET A 138 -6.01 21.04 11.29
C MET A 138 -6.03 19.94 12.36
N GLU A 139 -7.11 19.81 13.14
CA GLU A 139 -7.22 18.76 14.16
C GLU A 139 -7.13 17.38 13.50
N ASP A 140 -7.94 17.16 12.46
CA ASP A 140 -7.92 15.94 11.66
C ASP A 140 -6.58 15.73 10.95
N TRP A 141 -5.98 16.80 10.41
CA TRP A 141 -4.69 16.72 9.73
C TRP A 141 -3.56 16.26 10.66
N VAL A 142 -3.47 16.82 11.87
CA VAL A 142 -2.46 16.43 12.87
C VAL A 142 -2.73 15.04 13.43
N ASP A 143 -3.99 14.68 13.66
CA ASP A 143 -4.35 13.36 14.21
C ASP A 143 -4.08 12.23 13.21
N ARG A 144 -4.46 12.42 11.94
CA ARG A 144 -4.60 11.32 10.98
C ARG A 144 -3.64 11.32 9.82
N GLU A 145 -3.17 12.48 9.38
CA GLU A 145 -2.48 12.59 8.09
C GLU A 145 -0.97 12.77 8.24
N VAL A 146 -0.52 13.38 9.34
CA VAL A 146 0.86 13.83 9.47
C VAL A 146 1.46 13.51 10.85
N ALA A 147 2.76 13.27 10.90
CA ALA A 147 3.49 13.06 12.14
C ALA A 147 4.26 14.33 12.51
N ILE A 148 3.84 15.01 13.59
CA ILE A 148 4.53 16.17 14.16
C ILE A 148 5.21 15.75 15.47
N PRO A 149 6.56 15.73 15.53
CA PRO A 149 7.27 15.48 16.77
C PRO A 149 6.84 16.45 17.88
N ASP A 150 6.69 15.92 19.09
CA ASP A 150 6.31 16.68 20.29
C ASP A 150 4.91 17.33 20.24
N LEU A 151 4.07 16.93 19.28
CA LEU A 151 2.68 17.36 19.16
C LEU A 151 1.78 16.21 18.65
N PRO A 152 1.39 15.28 19.53
CA PRO A 152 0.62 14.10 19.15
C PRO A 152 -0.84 14.41 18.77
N ALA A 153 -1.37 15.54 19.25
CA ALA A 153 -2.71 16.02 18.96
C ALA A 153 -2.71 17.54 18.91
N PHE A 154 -3.63 18.11 18.15
CA PHE A 154 -3.84 19.54 18.04
C PHE A 154 -5.28 19.88 18.43
N ASP A 155 -5.44 20.90 19.27
CA ASP A 155 -6.73 21.46 19.64
C ASP A 155 -6.80 22.85 19.02
N VAL A 156 -7.90 23.17 18.33
CA VAL A 156 -8.07 24.46 17.66
C VAL A 156 -7.95 25.64 18.64
N GLN A 157 -8.35 25.48 19.91
CA GLN A 157 -8.19 26.49 20.96
C GLN A 157 -6.72 26.75 21.28
N HIS A 158 -5.87 25.72 21.21
CA HIS A 158 -4.43 25.89 21.31
C HIS A 158 -3.89 26.70 20.12
N GLY A 159 -4.40 26.46 18.91
CA GLY A 159 -4.11 27.29 17.74
C GLY A 159 -4.48 28.75 17.93
N TYR A 160 -5.67 29.05 18.45
CA TYR A 160 -6.10 30.42 18.74
C TYR A 160 -5.21 31.11 19.77
N ARG A 161 -4.95 30.46 20.91
CA ARG A 161 -4.06 31.01 21.95
C ARG A 161 -2.62 31.22 21.46
N ALA A 162 -2.16 30.37 20.57
CA ALA A 162 -0.84 30.49 19.96
C ALA A 162 -0.75 31.68 19.00
N MET A 163 -1.85 32.05 18.34
CA MET A 163 -1.89 33.28 17.54
C MET A 163 -1.96 34.53 18.42
N ASP A 164 -2.66 34.49 19.56
CA ASP A 164 -2.69 35.63 20.50
C ASP A 164 -1.29 35.97 21.08
N PHE A 165 -0.34 35.03 20.97
CA PHE A 165 1.05 35.25 21.35
C PHE A 165 1.87 35.98 20.26
N LEU A 166 1.54 35.80 18.98
CA LEU A 166 2.26 36.38 17.83
C LEU A 166 1.92 37.86 17.64
#